data_AF-F6K722-F1
#
_entry.id   AF-F6K722-F1
#
_cell.length_a   1.000
_cell.length_b   1.000
_cell.length_c   1.000
_cell.angle_alpha   90.00
_cell.angle_beta   90.00
_cell.angle_gamma   90.00
#
_symmetry.space_group_name_H-M   'P 1'
#
loop_
_entity.id
_entity.type
_entity.pdbx_description
1 polymer ?
#
loop_
_entity_poly.entity_id
_entity_poly.type
_entity_poly.pdbx_seq_one_letter_code
_entity_poly.pdbx_strand_id
1 'polypeptide(L)'
;MKSCFKYFVLLFGLNLTKGSFRCDYKYSSKAQTWFKPFVVPANWFDARLRCSMEGAVLASPTSTEILAEMRTLMNRSYPEYEIFTGIHATVSQGDYYTIEGTPLSNIPVTWAINEPDNKDNKESCITLNGNGELADRPCEETRPYICYRPENFRVEVNECGTVDPEYNLDKRTNKCYKFHTVPRNFSRAFLACSAEGGHLAIINSDVEAMVLRELFAKYP
;
A
#
# COMPACT_ATOMS: atom_id res chain seq x y z
N MET A 1 19.66 11.70 -19.99
CA MET A 1 18.67 12.63 -20.57
C MET A 1 18.28 12.15 -21.96
N LYS A 2 17.08 11.61 -22.15
CA LYS A 2 16.48 11.46 -23.47
C LYS A 2 15.14 12.20 -23.44
N SER A 3 15.13 13.36 -24.08
CA SER A 3 13.97 14.22 -24.29
C SER A 3 13.03 13.56 -25.29
N CYS A 4 11.73 13.55 -25.01
CA CYS A 4 10.71 13.07 -25.94
C CYS A 4 9.78 14.24 -26.25
N PHE A 5 10.06 14.96 -27.33
CA PHE A 5 9.11 15.89 -27.94
C PHE A 5 8.10 15.09 -28.76
N LYS A 6 6.80 15.30 -28.52
CA LYS A 6 5.74 14.88 -29.45
C LYS A 6 4.76 16.02 -29.69
N TYR A 7 4.37 16.10 -30.95
CA TYR A 7 3.55 17.12 -31.60
C TYR A 7 2.18 17.32 -30.94
N PHE A 8 1.76 18.59 -30.90
CA PHE A 8 0.44 19.04 -30.43
C PHE A 8 -0.61 18.81 -31.54
N VAL A 9 -1.61 17.97 -31.27
CA VAL A 9 -2.89 17.99 -31.97
C VAL A 9 -3.95 18.35 -30.92
N LEU A 10 -4.54 19.53 -31.08
CA LEU A 10 -5.60 20.07 -30.23
C LEU A 10 -6.91 19.30 -30.47
N LEU A 11 -7.22 18.36 -29.58
CA LEU A 11 -8.57 17.86 -29.37
C LEU A 11 -8.97 18.24 -27.93
N PHE A 12 -9.87 19.22 -27.82
CA PHE A 12 -10.54 19.59 -26.57
C PHE A 12 -11.50 18.45 -26.16
N GLY A 13 -10.94 17.37 -25.64
CA GLY A 13 -11.62 16.47 -24.72
C GLY A 13 -11.08 16.74 -23.32
N LEU A 14 -11.97 16.84 -22.33
CA LEU A 14 -11.58 16.80 -20.91
C LEU A 14 -10.99 15.42 -20.61
N ASN A 15 -9.77 15.16 -21.06
CA ASN A 15 -8.95 14.10 -20.55
C ASN A 15 -8.52 14.54 -19.15
N LEU A 16 -9.27 14.10 -18.12
CA LEU A 16 -8.66 13.97 -16.81
C LEU A 16 -7.41 13.10 -17.02
N THR A 17 -6.24 13.72 -17.01
CA THR A 17 -4.99 12.98 -16.94
C THR A 17 -5.08 12.14 -15.69
N LYS A 18 -5.26 10.83 -15.88
CA LYS A 18 -5.39 9.94 -14.75
C LYS A 18 -4.11 10.05 -13.94
N GLY A 19 -4.22 10.58 -12.71
CA GLY A 19 -3.06 10.92 -11.91
C GLY A 19 -2.14 9.71 -11.76
N SER A 20 -0.87 9.86 -12.15
CA SER A 20 0.17 8.88 -11.88
C SER A 20 0.30 8.68 -10.37
N PHE A 21 0.46 7.44 -9.90
CA PHE A 21 0.67 7.15 -8.48
C PHE A 21 2.14 6.82 -8.21
N ARG A 22 2.51 5.55 -8.34
CA ARG A 22 3.88 5.06 -8.29
C ARG A 22 4.11 4.13 -9.47
N CYS A 23 5.34 4.07 -9.97
CA CYS A 23 5.67 3.28 -11.17
C CYS A 23 5.55 1.76 -10.96
N ASP A 24 5.63 1.31 -9.70
CA ASP A 24 5.49 -0.08 -9.26
C ASP A 24 4.04 -0.52 -9.05
N TYR A 25 3.07 0.41 -9.11
CA TYR A 25 1.64 0.08 -9.14
C TYR A 25 1.13 -0.04 -10.58
N LYS A 26 0.15 -0.93 -10.79
CA LYS A 26 -0.54 -1.09 -12.07
C LYS A 26 -1.97 -0.62 -11.94
N TYR A 27 -2.37 0.20 -12.92
CA TYR A 27 -3.69 0.77 -12.97
C TYR A 27 -4.70 -0.20 -13.60
N SER A 28 -5.81 -0.47 -12.91
CA SER A 28 -6.94 -1.24 -13.46
C SER A 28 -8.02 -0.30 -13.98
N SER A 29 -8.30 -0.38 -15.28
CA SER A 29 -9.38 0.39 -15.91
C SER A 29 -10.77 -0.07 -15.47
N LYS A 30 -10.92 -1.32 -15.03
CA LYS A 30 -12.20 -1.87 -14.57
C LYS A 30 -12.51 -1.39 -13.15
N ALA A 31 -11.59 -1.60 -12.22
CA ALA A 31 -11.74 -1.19 -10.83
C ALA A 31 -11.47 0.30 -10.58
N GLN A 32 -11.08 1.03 -11.63
CA GLN A 32 -10.77 2.47 -11.60
C GLN A 32 -9.70 2.92 -10.58
N THR A 33 -8.93 1.98 -10.03
CA THR A 33 -7.85 2.19 -9.05
C THR A 33 -6.52 1.48 -9.41
N TRP A 34 -5.47 1.73 -8.62
CA TRP A 34 -4.12 1.19 -8.75
C TRP A 34 -3.90 0.03 -7.77
N PHE A 35 -3.21 -1.02 -8.22
CA PHE A 35 -2.90 -2.21 -7.43
C PHE A 35 -1.43 -2.60 -7.49
N LYS A 36 -0.95 -3.26 -6.44
CA LYS A 36 0.37 -3.90 -6.38
C LYS A 36 0.29 -5.20 -5.56
N PRO A 37 0.50 -6.37 -6.17
CA PRO A 37 0.59 -7.63 -5.44
C PRO A 37 1.96 -7.80 -4.78
N PHE A 38 1.98 -8.29 -3.54
CA PHE A 38 3.18 -8.66 -2.79
C PHE A 38 3.21 -10.18 -2.62
N VAL A 39 4.23 -10.80 -3.22
CA VAL A 39 4.41 -12.27 -3.19
C VAL A 39 5.12 -12.72 -1.92
N VAL A 40 6.00 -11.87 -1.36
CA VAL A 40 6.67 -12.16 -0.09
C VAL A 40 5.64 -12.06 1.04
N PRO A 41 5.31 -13.18 1.71
CA PRO A 41 4.26 -13.18 2.73
C PRO A 41 4.63 -12.32 3.94
N ALA A 42 3.62 -11.73 4.57
CA ALA A 42 3.76 -11.01 5.83
C ALA A 42 2.55 -11.28 6.73
N ASN A 43 2.69 -11.06 8.03
CA ASN A 43 1.54 -11.02 8.91
C ASN A 43 0.64 -9.83 8.58
N TRP A 44 -0.62 -9.85 9.05
CA TRP A 44 -1.60 -8.85 8.67
C TRP A 44 -1.18 -7.43 9.08
N PHE A 45 -0.57 -7.28 10.26
CA PHE A 45 -0.09 -5.98 10.76
C PHE A 45 1.01 -5.40 9.88
N ASP A 46 1.97 -6.23 9.47
CA ASP A 46 3.08 -5.83 8.59
C ASP A 46 2.60 -5.55 7.16
N ALA A 47 1.63 -6.32 6.65
CA ALA A 47 0.99 -6.07 5.35
C ALA A 47 0.23 -4.73 5.34
N ARG A 48 -0.57 -4.46 6.37
CA ARG A 48 -1.26 -3.17 6.57
C ARG A 48 -0.27 -2.01 6.64
N LEU A 49 0.76 -2.14 7.48
CA LEU A 49 1.79 -1.12 7.65
C LEU A 49 2.51 -0.85 6.34
N ARG A 50 2.86 -1.91 5.60
CA ARG A 50 3.52 -1.80 4.30
C ARG A 50 2.67 -0.97 3.33
N CYS A 51 1.41 -1.34 3.12
CA CYS A 51 0.55 -0.59 2.20
C CYS A 51 0.40 0.88 2.63
N SER A 52 0.22 1.14 3.92
CA SER A 52 0.12 2.51 4.45
C SER A 52 1.36 3.35 4.16
N MET A 53 2.56 2.78 4.34
CA MET A 53 3.83 3.46 4.04
C MET A 53 4.04 3.68 2.54
N GLU A 54 3.37 2.91 1.68
CA GLU A 54 3.39 3.15 0.24
C GLU A 54 2.40 4.24 -0.22
N GLY A 55 1.63 4.84 0.70
CA GLY A 55 0.55 5.78 0.37
C GLY A 55 -0.71 5.06 -0.17
N ALA A 56 -0.87 3.79 0.18
CA ALA A 56 -1.93 2.89 -0.26
C ALA A 56 -2.63 2.23 0.94
N VAL A 57 -3.56 1.33 0.69
CA VAL A 57 -4.28 0.55 1.72
C VAL A 57 -4.21 -0.93 1.38
N LEU A 58 -4.22 -1.79 2.41
CA LEU A 58 -4.33 -3.24 2.23
C LEU A 58 -5.69 -3.56 1.61
N ALA A 59 -5.71 -4.24 0.48
CA ALA A 59 -6.88 -4.32 -0.39
C ALA A 59 -8.02 -5.13 0.22
N SER A 60 -9.24 -4.60 0.04
CA SER A 60 -10.48 -5.28 0.38
C SER A 60 -11.41 -5.32 -0.84
N PRO A 61 -12.18 -6.40 -1.04
CA PRO A 61 -13.03 -6.60 -2.23
C PRO A 61 -14.33 -5.76 -2.19
N THR A 62 -14.23 -4.44 -2.00
CA THR A 62 -15.34 -3.52 -1.74
C THR A 62 -16.30 -3.29 -2.91
N SER A 63 -15.96 -3.73 -4.12
CA SER A 63 -16.86 -3.79 -5.27
C SER A 63 -16.60 -5.04 -6.11
N THR A 64 -17.53 -5.37 -7.01
CA THR A 64 -17.39 -6.46 -7.98
C THR A 64 -16.17 -6.30 -8.88
N GLU A 65 -15.84 -5.06 -9.26
CA GLU A 65 -14.68 -4.75 -10.12
C GLU A 65 -13.37 -4.91 -9.36
N ILE A 66 -13.31 -4.47 -8.09
CA ILE A 66 -12.15 -4.65 -7.22
C ILE A 66 -11.92 -6.13 -6.94
N LEU A 67 -12.98 -6.87 -6.58
CA LEU A 67 -12.90 -8.32 -6.37
C LEU A 67 -12.38 -9.05 -7.62
N ALA A 68 -12.89 -8.71 -8.80
CA ALA A 68 -12.46 -9.32 -10.06
C ALA A 68 -10.97 -9.02 -10.38
N GLU A 69 -10.51 -7.79 -10.10
CA GLU A 69 -9.10 -7.44 -10.27
C GLU A 69 -8.21 -8.17 -9.26
N MET A 70 -8.61 -8.21 -7.98
CA MET A 70 -7.89 -8.96 -6.94
C MET A 70 -7.73 -10.43 -7.32
N ARG A 71 -8.80 -11.10 -7.76
CA ARG A 71 -8.74 -12.49 -8.24
C ARG A 71 -7.81 -12.67 -9.43
N THR A 72 -7.82 -11.73 -10.37
CA THR A 72 -6.92 -11.75 -11.54
C THR A 72 -5.46 -11.67 -11.11
N LEU A 73 -5.13 -10.79 -10.16
CA LEU A 73 -3.78 -10.64 -9.61
C LEU A 73 -3.36 -11.89 -8.81
N MET A 74 -4.26 -12.45 -8.01
CA MET A 74 -4.02 -13.68 -7.25
C MET A 74 -3.67 -14.85 -8.17
N ASN A 75 -4.50 -15.12 -9.18
CA ASN A 75 -4.28 -16.23 -10.11
C ASN A 75 -2.98 -16.10 -10.90
N ARG A 76 -2.51 -14.87 -11.12
CA ARG A 76 -1.26 -14.59 -11.81
C ARG A 76 -0.02 -14.72 -10.90
N SER A 77 -0.13 -14.27 -9.64
CA SER A 77 1.02 -14.10 -8.76
C SER A 77 1.19 -15.21 -7.72
N TYR A 78 0.10 -15.84 -7.27
CA TYR A 78 0.09 -16.83 -6.20
C TYR A 78 -1.24 -17.64 -6.21
N PRO A 79 -1.48 -18.47 -7.25
CA PRO A 79 -2.77 -19.13 -7.47
C PRO A 79 -3.17 -20.14 -6.37
N GLU A 80 -2.21 -20.64 -5.59
CA GLU A 80 -2.44 -21.66 -4.55
C GLU A 80 -2.63 -21.07 -3.15
N TYR A 81 -2.51 -19.75 -2.99
CA TYR A 81 -2.52 -19.10 -1.68
C TYR A 81 -3.73 -18.18 -1.50
N GLU A 82 -4.29 -18.19 -0.30
CA GLU A 82 -5.16 -17.11 0.15
C GLU A 82 -4.32 -15.86 0.45
N ILE A 83 -4.89 -14.69 0.22
CA ILE A 83 -4.26 -13.42 0.59
C ILE A 83 -4.91 -12.79 1.80
N PHE A 84 -4.16 -12.01 2.57
CA PHE A 84 -4.79 -11.10 3.52
C PHE A 84 -5.54 -9.99 2.79
N THR A 85 -6.74 -9.69 3.29
CA THR A 85 -7.51 -8.52 2.92
C THR A 85 -7.34 -7.42 3.96
N GLY A 86 -7.80 -6.21 3.65
CA GLY A 86 -7.92 -5.12 4.62
C GLY A 86 -9.07 -5.29 5.61
N ILE A 87 -9.85 -6.39 5.56
CA ILE A 87 -10.98 -6.64 6.47
C ILE A 87 -10.45 -7.28 7.76
N HIS A 88 -10.84 -6.72 8.91
CA HIS A 88 -10.39 -7.18 10.22
C HIS A 88 -11.40 -6.85 11.34
N ALA A 89 -11.28 -7.57 12.46
CA ALA A 89 -12.00 -7.37 13.72
C ALA A 89 -11.04 -7.08 14.90
N THR A 90 -9.79 -6.67 14.61
CA THR A 90 -8.76 -6.45 15.63
C THR A 90 -9.03 -5.29 16.61
N VAL A 91 -10.07 -4.46 16.36
CA VAL A 91 -10.48 -3.36 17.24
C VAL A 91 -11.68 -3.74 18.11
N SER A 92 -12.65 -4.46 17.53
CA SER A 92 -13.83 -4.99 18.21
C SER A 92 -14.07 -6.40 17.69
N GLN A 93 -13.97 -7.39 18.58
CA GLN A 93 -14.03 -8.80 18.20
C GLN A 93 -15.41 -9.14 17.63
N GLY A 94 -15.43 -9.82 16.47
CA GLY A 94 -16.66 -10.18 15.74
C GLY A 94 -17.21 -9.06 14.84
N ASP A 95 -16.71 -7.83 15.00
CA ASP A 95 -17.11 -6.66 14.23
C ASP A 95 -16.11 -6.42 13.09
N TYR A 96 -16.40 -7.00 11.91
CA TYR A 96 -15.50 -6.95 10.76
C TYR A 96 -15.69 -5.69 9.89
N TYR A 97 -14.62 -4.94 9.71
CA TYR A 97 -14.57 -3.73 8.87
C TYR A 97 -13.31 -3.73 8.00
N THR A 98 -13.38 -3.07 6.84
CA THR A 98 -12.17 -2.69 6.10
C THR A 98 -11.39 -1.61 6.86
N ILE A 99 -10.11 -1.44 6.53
CA ILE A 99 -9.28 -0.35 7.07
C ILE A 99 -9.91 1.04 6.84
N GLU A 100 -10.66 1.20 5.75
CA GLU A 100 -11.38 2.42 5.38
C GLU A 100 -12.76 2.55 6.07
N GLY A 101 -13.15 1.59 6.90
CA GLY A 101 -14.38 1.64 7.69
C GLY A 101 -15.63 1.10 6.98
N THR A 102 -15.49 0.36 5.88
CA THR A 102 -16.65 -0.29 5.25
C THR A 102 -16.98 -1.57 6.02
N PRO A 103 -18.20 -1.75 6.56
CA PRO A 103 -18.58 -2.99 7.26
C PRO A 103 -18.63 -4.16 6.28
N LEU A 104 -18.23 -5.35 6.73
CA LEU A 104 -18.23 -6.56 5.91
C LEU A 104 -19.62 -6.88 5.33
N SER A 105 -20.69 -6.56 6.06
CA SER A 105 -22.08 -6.74 5.61
C SER A 105 -22.44 -5.99 4.31
N ASN A 106 -21.66 -4.96 3.94
CA ASN A 106 -21.89 -4.15 2.75
C ASN A 106 -21.02 -4.58 1.56
N ILE A 107 -20.19 -5.61 1.72
CA ILE A 107 -19.21 -6.06 0.71
C ILE A 107 -19.80 -7.26 -0.05
N PRO A 108 -19.73 -7.30 -1.40
CA PRO A 108 -20.34 -8.34 -2.21
C PRO A 108 -19.48 -9.62 -2.25
N VAL A 109 -19.37 -10.32 -1.14
CA VAL A 109 -18.52 -11.50 -0.95
C VAL A 109 -19.26 -12.62 -0.22
N THR A 110 -18.77 -13.85 -0.40
CA THR A 110 -19.28 -15.04 0.27
C THR A 110 -18.19 -15.69 1.12
N TRP A 111 -18.59 -16.39 2.16
CA TRP A 111 -17.68 -17.22 2.95
C TRP A 111 -17.35 -18.52 2.23
N ALA A 112 -16.15 -19.05 2.46
CA ALA A 112 -15.79 -20.39 2.05
C ALA A 112 -16.56 -21.43 2.86
N ILE A 113 -16.54 -22.68 2.41
CA ILE A 113 -17.22 -23.77 3.10
C ILE A 113 -16.64 -23.92 4.51
N ASN A 114 -17.52 -23.93 5.52
CA ASN A 114 -17.21 -23.99 6.96
C ASN A 114 -16.63 -22.70 7.57
N GLU A 115 -16.64 -21.58 6.85
CA GLU A 115 -16.18 -20.28 7.37
C GLU A 115 -17.36 -19.32 7.63
N PRO A 116 -17.21 -18.34 8.54
CA PRO A 116 -16.09 -18.19 9.48
C PRO A 116 -16.18 -19.20 10.63
N ASP A 117 -15.06 -19.79 11.06
CA ASP A 117 -15.03 -20.77 12.16
C ASP A 117 -14.48 -20.22 13.48
N ASN A 118 -13.86 -19.03 13.46
CA ASN A 118 -13.23 -18.35 14.59
C ASN A 118 -12.41 -19.32 15.46
N LYS A 119 -11.52 -20.07 14.80
CA LYS A 119 -10.76 -21.13 15.44
C LYS A 119 -9.98 -20.65 16.66
N ASP A 120 -10.15 -21.37 17.77
CA ASP A 120 -9.54 -21.08 19.07
C ASP A 120 -9.79 -19.66 19.61
N ASN A 121 -10.79 -18.93 19.09
CA ASN A 121 -11.02 -17.50 19.35
C ASN A 121 -9.82 -16.60 18.99
N LYS A 122 -9.04 -16.97 17.96
CA LYS A 122 -7.82 -16.26 17.56
C LYS A 122 -7.87 -15.65 16.17
N GLU A 123 -9.01 -15.74 15.49
CA GLU A 123 -9.14 -15.30 14.12
C GLU A 123 -9.85 -13.96 14.07
N SER A 124 -9.12 -12.95 13.59
CA SER A 124 -9.62 -11.57 13.54
C SER A 124 -9.22 -10.86 12.27
N CYS A 125 -8.60 -11.57 11.33
CA CYS A 125 -8.18 -11.07 10.04
C CYS A 125 -8.79 -11.93 8.96
N ILE A 126 -9.29 -11.29 7.90
CA ILE A 126 -9.98 -11.99 6.82
C ILE A 126 -9.05 -12.21 5.64
N THR A 127 -9.04 -13.43 5.13
CA THR A 127 -8.36 -13.81 3.88
C THR A 127 -9.34 -13.95 2.74
N LEU A 128 -8.82 -13.87 1.51
CA LEU A 128 -9.55 -14.11 0.27
C LEU A 128 -8.85 -15.24 -0.50
N ASN A 129 -9.61 -16.23 -0.98
CA ASN A 129 -9.10 -17.33 -1.80
C ASN A 129 -9.30 -17.07 -3.32
N GLY A 130 -8.73 -17.93 -4.19
CA GLY A 130 -8.83 -17.77 -5.65
C GLY A 130 -10.25 -17.85 -6.24
N ASN A 131 -11.18 -18.46 -5.50
CA ASN A 131 -12.60 -18.52 -5.85
C ASN A 131 -13.33 -17.19 -5.55
N GLY A 132 -12.71 -16.29 -4.78
CA GLY A 132 -13.32 -15.05 -4.32
C GLY A 132 -14.12 -15.21 -3.02
N GLU A 133 -13.83 -16.26 -2.26
CA GLU A 133 -14.50 -16.56 -0.98
C GLU A 133 -13.61 -16.15 0.19
N LEU A 134 -14.24 -15.80 1.31
CA LEU A 134 -13.59 -15.35 2.53
C LEU A 134 -13.36 -16.49 3.53
N ALA A 135 -12.31 -16.34 4.34
CA ALA A 135 -12.10 -17.11 5.55
C ALA A 135 -11.55 -16.19 6.65
N ASP A 136 -11.88 -16.42 7.92
CA ASP A 136 -11.16 -15.80 9.02
C ASP A 136 -9.91 -16.62 9.36
N ARG A 137 -8.84 -15.92 9.72
CA ARG A 137 -7.53 -16.49 10.02
C ARG A 137 -6.84 -15.71 11.16
N PRO A 138 -5.87 -16.33 11.84
CA PRO A 138 -5.04 -15.63 12.81
C PRO A 138 -4.21 -14.55 12.10
N CYS A 139 -4.19 -13.36 12.68
CA CYS A 139 -3.52 -12.20 12.10
C CYS A 139 -1.98 -12.36 12.06
N GLU A 140 -1.44 -13.23 12.89
CA GLU A 140 -0.01 -13.52 13.07
C GLU A 140 0.56 -14.46 11.99
N GLU A 141 -0.30 -15.21 11.29
CA GLU A 141 0.12 -16.03 10.16
C GLU A 141 0.65 -15.15 9.02
N THR A 142 1.57 -15.66 8.22
CA THR A 142 2.10 -14.90 7.07
C THR A 142 1.43 -15.30 5.78
N ARG A 143 0.91 -14.33 5.02
CA ARG A 143 0.27 -14.58 3.72
C ARG A 143 0.66 -13.52 2.69
N PRO A 144 0.61 -13.82 1.38
CA PRO A 144 0.69 -12.79 0.35
C PRO A 144 -0.45 -11.78 0.52
N TYR A 145 -0.30 -10.61 -0.11
CA TYR A 145 -1.28 -9.53 0.02
C TYR A 145 -1.25 -8.62 -1.20
N ILE A 146 -2.25 -7.73 -1.30
CA ILE A 146 -2.35 -6.72 -2.35
C ILE A 146 -2.53 -5.37 -1.68
N CYS A 147 -1.74 -4.38 -2.09
CA CYS A 147 -2.03 -2.98 -1.77
C CYS A 147 -2.81 -2.35 -2.92
N TYR A 148 -3.77 -1.47 -2.61
CA TYR A 148 -4.49 -0.67 -3.58
C TYR A 148 -4.63 0.79 -3.13
N ARG A 149 -4.88 1.69 -4.08
CA ARG A 149 -5.02 3.12 -3.78
C ARG A 149 -6.49 3.57 -3.89
N PRO A 150 -7.22 3.79 -2.78
CA PRO A 150 -8.61 4.22 -2.88
C PRO A 150 -8.76 5.51 -3.71
N GLU A 151 -9.83 5.60 -4.51
CA GLU A 151 -10.04 6.72 -5.46
C GLU A 151 -10.07 8.10 -4.78
N ASN A 152 -10.47 8.14 -3.51
CA ASN A 152 -10.58 9.36 -2.72
C ASN A 152 -9.22 9.94 -2.30
N PHE A 153 -8.11 9.21 -2.51
CA PHE A 153 -6.76 9.73 -2.28
C PHE A 153 -6.27 10.56 -3.47
N ARG A 154 -6.91 11.70 -3.75
CA ARG A 154 -6.32 12.75 -4.59
C ARG A 154 -5.38 13.57 -3.71
N VAL A 155 -4.10 13.19 -3.69
CA VAL A 155 -3.10 13.89 -2.91
C VAL A 155 -2.13 14.59 -3.84
N GLU A 156 -1.85 15.85 -3.57
CA GLU A 156 -0.80 16.61 -4.25
C GLU A 156 0.54 15.96 -3.93
N VAL A 157 1.24 15.55 -4.99
CA VAL A 157 2.58 14.99 -4.87
C VAL A 157 3.54 16.17 -4.74
N ASN A 158 4.41 16.14 -3.71
CA ASN A 158 5.41 17.19 -3.51
C ASN A 158 6.58 17.06 -4.51
N GLU A 159 7.53 18.00 -4.45
CA GLU A 159 8.72 18.01 -5.32
C GLU A 159 9.57 16.73 -5.22
N CYS A 160 9.39 15.96 -4.15
CA CYS A 160 10.07 14.68 -3.92
C CYS A 160 9.36 13.48 -4.57
N GLY A 161 8.25 13.68 -5.27
CA GLY A 161 7.52 12.60 -5.89
C GLY A 161 6.74 11.74 -4.89
N THR A 162 6.53 12.22 -3.66
CA THR A 162 5.77 11.53 -2.61
C THR A 162 4.58 12.36 -2.13
N VAL A 163 3.60 11.69 -1.52
CA VAL A 163 2.44 12.29 -0.85
C VAL A 163 2.74 12.69 0.59
N ASP A 164 3.90 12.27 1.10
CA ASP A 164 4.33 12.52 2.46
C ASP A 164 5.00 13.89 2.58
N PRO A 165 4.39 14.86 3.28
CA PRO A 165 4.90 16.22 3.40
C PRO A 165 6.20 16.32 4.21
N GLU A 166 6.58 15.27 4.95
CA GLU A 166 7.82 15.27 5.74
C GLU A 166 9.07 15.06 4.88
N TYR A 167 8.92 14.58 3.65
CA TYR A 167 10.03 14.55 2.69
C TYR A 167 10.26 15.92 2.08
N ASN A 168 11.45 16.47 2.35
CA ASN A 168 11.84 17.80 1.91
C ASN A 168 13.02 17.71 0.93
N LEU A 169 12.91 18.38 -0.21
CA LEU A 169 13.98 18.50 -1.20
C LEU A 169 15.07 19.45 -0.69
N ASP A 170 16.28 18.95 -0.55
CA ASP A 170 17.45 19.80 -0.33
C ASP A 170 18.07 20.17 -1.69
N LYS A 171 18.03 21.46 -2.02
CA LYS A 171 18.53 21.97 -3.31
C LYS A 171 20.06 21.80 -3.47
N ARG A 172 20.82 21.67 -2.38
CA ARG A 172 22.29 21.52 -2.44
C ARG A 172 22.69 20.14 -2.94
N THR A 173 21.93 19.11 -2.57
CA THR A 173 22.18 17.72 -2.99
C THR A 173 21.24 17.25 -4.09
N ASN A 174 20.17 18.02 -4.36
CA ASN A 174 19.08 17.64 -5.25
C ASN A 174 18.47 16.27 -4.86
N LYS A 175 18.40 16.01 -3.55
CA LYS A 175 17.84 14.81 -2.94
C LYS A 175 16.81 15.17 -1.88
N CYS A 176 15.90 14.25 -1.63
CA CYS A 176 14.86 14.41 -0.62
C CYS A 176 15.20 13.62 0.64
N TYR A 177 14.96 14.25 1.80
CA TYR A 177 15.24 13.66 3.10
C TYR A 177 14.02 13.79 4.02
N LYS A 178 13.85 12.78 4.86
CA LYS A 178 12.89 12.74 5.97
C LYS A 178 13.60 12.15 7.18
N PHE A 179 13.30 12.67 8.37
CA PHE A 179 13.78 12.11 9.62
C PHE A 179 12.62 11.47 10.38
N HIS A 180 12.64 10.14 10.51
CA HIS A 180 11.66 9.42 11.33
C HIS A 180 11.99 9.60 12.80
N THR A 181 11.08 10.20 13.57
CA THR A 181 11.24 10.44 15.02
C THR A 181 10.91 9.21 15.87
N VAL A 182 10.13 8.27 15.34
CA VAL A 182 9.79 7.03 16.05
C VAL A 182 10.99 6.07 15.99
N PRO A 183 11.59 5.70 17.14
CA PRO A 183 12.75 4.83 17.16
C PRO A 183 12.41 3.43 16.65
N ARG A 184 13.30 2.88 15.81
CA ARG A 184 13.16 1.56 15.19
C ARG A 184 14.53 0.87 15.18
N ASN A 185 14.55 -0.45 15.23
CA ASN A 185 15.77 -1.20 14.92
C ASN A 185 16.11 -1.06 13.41
N PHE A 186 17.33 -1.44 13.03
CA PHE A 186 17.82 -1.29 11.66
C PHE A 186 16.87 -1.90 10.62
N SER A 187 16.43 -3.15 10.81
CA SER A 187 15.56 -3.84 9.86
C SER A 187 14.22 -3.14 9.68
N ARG A 188 13.62 -2.64 10.77
CA ARG A 188 12.36 -1.90 10.73
C ARG A 188 12.52 -0.51 10.13
N ALA A 189 13.64 0.16 10.35
CA ALA A 189 13.95 1.45 9.73
C ALA A 189 14.19 1.31 8.21
N PHE A 190 14.96 0.29 7.81
CA PHE A 190 15.18 -0.06 6.41
C PHE A 190 13.87 -0.34 5.68
N LEU A 191 12.99 -1.17 6.28
CA LEU A 191 11.69 -1.49 5.71
C LEU A 191 10.83 -0.23 5.51
N ALA A 192 10.80 0.68 6.48
CA ALA A 192 10.03 1.92 6.40
C ALA A 192 10.50 2.80 5.23
N CYS A 193 11.80 3.14 5.19
CA CYS A 193 12.34 3.97 4.10
C CYS A 193 12.15 3.33 2.73
N SER A 194 12.29 2.00 2.63
CA SER A 194 12.06 1.26 1.39
C SER A 194 10.59 1.28 0.95
N ALA A 195 9.65 1.15 1.88
CA ALA A 195 8.22 1.21 1.60
C ALA A 195 7.80 2.60 1.10
N GLU A 196 8.36 3.66 1.69
CA GLU A 196 8.14 5.06 1.30
C GLU A 196 8.78 5.41 -0.06
N GLY A 197 9.47 4.48 -0.72
CA GLY A 197 10.09 4.67 -2.04
C GLY A 197 11.52 5.23 -2.01
N GLY A 198 12.13 5.30 -0.82
CA GLY A 198 13.52 5.71 -0.60
C GLY A 198 14.40 4.59 -0.05
N HIS A 199 15.46 4.98 0.66
CA HIS A 199 16.34 4.07 1.41
C HIS A 199 16.90 4.80 2.64
N LEU A 200 17.47 4.05 3.60
CA LEU A 200 18.23 4.66 4.70
C LEU A 200 19.33 5.56 4.12
N ALA A 201 19.54 6.73 4.71
CA ALA A 201 20.49 7.71 4.18
C ALA A 201 21.89 7.10 4.04
N ILE A 202 22.48 7.21 2.85
CA ILE A 202 23.86 6.82 2.55
C ILE A 202 24.63 8.11 2.31
N ILE A 203 25.64 8.37 3.13
CA ILE A 203 26.44 9.59 3.05
C ILE A 203 27.54 9.38 2.01
N ASN A 204 27.42 10.06 0.87
CA ASN A 204 28.34 9.95 -0.26
C ASN A 204 29.12 11.25 -0.52
N SER A 205 28.92 12.30 0.27
CA SER A 205 29.65 13.56 0.15
C SER A 205 29.62 14.38 1.44
N ASP A 206 30.54 15.33 1.56
CA ASP A 206 30.58 16.28 2.68
C ASP A 206 29.31 17.15 2.74
N VAL A 207 28.75 17.51 1.58
CA VAL A 207 27.50 18.28 1.50
C VAL A 207 26.33 17.45 2.07
N GLU A 208 26.26 16.15 1.76
CA GLU A 208 25.26 15.26 2.36
C GLU A 208 25.44 15.10 3.87
N ALA A 209 26.67 14.95 4.34
CA ALA A 209 26.97 14.86 5.77
C ALA A 209 26.49 16.12 6.51
N MET A 210 26.72 17.31 5.93
CA MET A 210 26.26 18.59 6.47
C MET A 210 24.73 18.68 6.50
N VAL A 211 24.05 18.37 5.39
CA VAL A 211 22.58 18.36 5.29
C VAL A 211 21.96 17.45 6.34
N LEU A 212 22.49 16.23 6.50
CA LEU A 212 21.97 15.26 7.46
C LEU A 212 22.23 15.68 8.91
N ARG A 213 23.37 16.35 9.19
CA ARG A 213 23.64 16.93 10.51
C ARG A 213 22.65 18.04 10.86
N GLU A 214 22.37 18.94 9.92
CA GLU A 214 21.38 20.01 10.08
C GLU A 214 19.96 19.44 10.26
N LEU A 215 19.62 18.38 9.51
CA LEU A 215 18.34 17.70 9.65
C LEU A 215 18.20 17.06 11.03
N PHE A 216 19.22 16.34 11.50
CA PHE A 216 19.23 15.71 12.82
C PHE A 216 19.10 16.73 13.95
N ALA A 217 19.74 17.89 13.83
CA ALA A 217 19.67 18.96 14.84
C ALA A 217 18.27 19.55 15.05
N LYS A 218 17.32 19.33 14.13
CA LYS A 218 15.91 19.75 14.28
C LYS A 218 15.11 18.84 15.21
N TYR A 219 15.63 17.66 15.54
CA TYR A 219 14.97 16.63 16.35
C TYR A 219 15.88 16.24 17.52
N PRO A 220 15.97 17.11 18.56
CA PRO A 220 16.82 16.89 19.72
C PRO A 220 16.38 15.72 20.60
#